data_AF-G3U1Q4-F1
#
_entry.id   AF-G3U1Q4-F1
#
_cell.length_a   1.000
_cell.length_b   1.000
_cell.length_c   1.000
_cell.angle_alpha   90.00
_cell.angle_beta   90.00
_cell.angle_gamma   90.00
#
_symmetry.space_group_name_H-M   'P 1'
#
loop_
_entity.id
_entity.type
_entity.pdbx_description
1 polymer ?
#
loop_
_entity_poly.entity_id
_entity_poly.type
_entity_poly.pdbx_seq_one_letter_code
_entity_poly.pdbx_strand_id
1 'polypeptide(L)' 'YVAQLYHRISKIEWDYECEPGMIKGIHHGPSVAQPIHLDSTQLSKKFISDHLWSLVDTKW' A
#
# COMPACT_ATOMS: atom_id res chain seq x y z
N TYR A 1 7.98 3.76 16.29
CA TYR A 1 6.91 4.79 16.31
C TYR A 1 6.40 5.12 14.91
N VAL A 2 7.23 5.68 14.02
CA VAL A 2 6.81 6.12 12.67
C VAL A 2 6.26 4.98 11.79
N ALA A 3 6.93 3.84 11.73
CA ALA A 3 6.44 2.67 10.97
C ALA A 3 5.06 2.19 11.44
N GLN A 4 4.83 2.18 12.75
CA GLN A 4 3.53 1.80 13.32
C GLN A 4 2.44 2.84 12.99
N LEU A 5 2.78 4.13 12.93
CA LEU A 5 1.83 5.17 12.53
C LEU A 5 1.40 4.99 11.07
N TYR A 6 2.37 4.77 10.16
CA TYR A 6 2.04 4.49 8.76
C TYR A 6 1.14 3.28 8.62
N HIS A 7 1.46 2.16 9.29
CA HIS A 7 0.60 0.99 9.29
C HIS A 7 -0.80 1.26 9.87
N ARG A 8 -0.92 2.04 10.94
CA ARG A 8 -2.23 2.37 11.54
C ARG A 8 -3.11 3.16 10.58
N ILE A 9 -2.52 4.07 9.79
CA ILE A 9 -3.22 4.92 8.84
C ILE A 9 -3.56 4.14 7.57
N SER A 10 -2.56 3.52 6.94
CA SER A 10 -2.74 2.88 5.64
C SER A 10 -3.34 1.47 5.73
N LYS A 11 -3.18 0.78 6.87
CA LYS A 11 -3.49 -0.65 7.03
C LYS A 11 -2.73 -1.55 6.05
N ILE A 12 -1.61 -1.08 5.52
CA ILE A 12 -0.78 -1.85 4.60
C ILE A 12 0.33 -2.55 5.37
N GLU A 13 0.51 -3.83 5.08
CA GLU A 13 1.71 -4.61 5.38
C GLU A 13 2.50 -4.82 4.09
N TRP A 14 3.79 -4.49 4.11
CA TRP A 14 4.66 -4.57 2.93
C TRP A 14 5.44 -5.88 2.91
N ASP A 15 5.59 -6.46 1.73
CA ASP A 15 6.48 -7.59 1.48
C ASP A 15 7.91 -7.06 1.27
N TYR A 16 8.79 -7.37 2.21
CA TYR A 16 10.20 -6.94 2.17
C TYR A 16 11.10 -7.92 1.41
N GLU A 17 10.58 -9.08 0.99
CA GLU A 17 11.29 -10.11 0.23
C GLU A 17 10.91 -10.04 -1.27
N CYS A 18 10.82 -8.83 -1.82
CA CYS A 18 10.52 -8.58 -3.23
C CYS A 18 11.58 -7.72 -3.92
N GLU A 19 11.50 -7.67 -5.26
CA GLU A 19 12.45 -6.91 -6.07
C GLU A 19 12.40 -5.40 -5.77
N PRO A 20 13.51 -4.65 -5.80
CA PRO A 20 13.54 -3.23 -5.41
C PRO A 20 12.61 -2.30 -6.20
N GLY A 21 12.28 -2.68 -7.44
CA GLY A 21 11.34 -1.95 -8.30
C GLY A 21 9.88 -2.26 -7.99
N MET A 22 9.61 -3.18 -7.08
CA MET A 22 8.29 -3.74 -6.84
C MET A 22 7.67 -3.18 -5.57
N ILE A 23 6.40 -2.82 -5.67
CA ILE A 23 5.60 -2.40 -4.53
C ILE A 23 4.60 -3.52 -4.26
N LYS A 24 4.93 -4.35 -3.29
CA LYS A 24 4.17 -5.57 -2.97
C LYS A 24 3.78 -5.59 -1.51
N GLY A 25 2.54 -5.95 -1.22
CA GLY A 25 2.01 -5.97 0.13
C GLY A 25 0.56 -6.40 0.19
N ILE A 26 -0.05 -6.25 1.36
CA ILE A 26 -1.46 -6.57 1.63
C ILE A 26 -2.09 -5.37 2.33
N HIS A 27 -3.22 -4.90 1.81
CA HIS A 27 -4.07 -3.90 2.44
C HIS A 27 -5.16 -4.58 3.28
N HIS A 28 -5.20 -4.28 4.58
CA HIS A 28 -6.18 -4.80 5.53
C HIS A 28 -7.34 -3.81 5.72
N GLY A 29 -8.21 -3.73 4.71
CA GLY A 29 -9.46 -2.97 4.80
C GLY A 29 -10.49 -3.63 5.75
N PRO A 30 -11.66 -2.99 5.97
CA PRO A 30 -12.68 -3.47 6.91
C PRO A 30 -13.39 -4.76 6.47
N SER A 31 -13.18 -5.22 5.24
CA SER A 31 -13.77 -6.45 4.70
C SER A 31 -12.69 -7.47 4.36
N VAL A 32 -12.39 -7.67 3.09
CA VAL A 32 -11.41 -8.66 2.61
C VAL A 32 -10.06 -7.98 2.42
N ALA A 33 -9.00 -8.64 2.87
CA ALA A 33 -7.63 -8.20 2.62
C ALA A 33 -7.33 -8.22 1.11
N GLN A 34 -6.75 -7.15 0.58
CA GLN A 34 -6.49 -7.00 -0.85
C GLN A 34 -4.98 -7.01 -1.12
N PRO A 35 -4.50 -7.80 -2.09
CA PRO A 35 -3.09 -7.78 -2.45
C PRO A 35 -2.75 -6.49 -3.20
N ILE A 36 -1.58 -5.93 -2.90
CA ILE A 36 -0.94 -4.85 -3.64
C ILE A 36 0.23 -5.45 -4.41
N HIS A 37 0.29 -5.17 -5.71
CA HIS A 37 1.35 -5.68 -6.58
C HIS A 37 1.54 -4.75 -7.77
N LEU A 38 2.46 -3.79 -7.63
CA LEU A 38 2.73 -2.75 -8.62
C LEU A 38 4.21 -2.74 -9.01
N ASP A 39 4.50 -2.42 -10.27
CA ASP A 39 5.86 -2.18 -10.76
C ASP A 39 6.15 -0.67 -10.82
N SER A 40 7.02 -0.21 -9.93
CA SER A 40 7.40 1.21 -9.83
C SER A 40 8.31 1.69 -10.97
N THR A 41 8.85 0.79 -11.79
CA THR A 41 9.64 1.14 -12.97
C THR A 41 8.76 1.53 -14.16
N GLN A 42 7.52 1.03 -14.18
CA GLN A 42 6.55 1.26 -15.27
C GLN A 42 5.49 2.31 -14.91
N LEU A 43 5.31 2.59 -13.61
CA LEU A 43 4.26 3.48 -13.11
C LEU A 43 4.83 4.78 -12.56
N SER A 44 4.12 5.89 -12.81
CA SER A 44 4.52 7.17 -12.23
C SER A 44 4.35 7.17 -10.71
N LYS A 45 5.23 7.90 -10.01
CA LYS A 45 5.14 8.07 -8.55
C LYS A 45 3.79 8.62 -8.10
N LYS A 46 3.23 9.57 -8.85
CA LYS A 46 1.90 10.15 -8.57
C LYS A 46 0.82 9.08 -8.62
N PHE A 47 0.79 8.29 -9.70
CA PHE A 47 -0.20 7.23 -9.85
C PHE A 47 -0.12 6.22 -8.70
N ILE A 48 1.08 5.80 -8.33
CA ILE A 48 1.31 4.89 -7.21
C ILE A 48 0.75 5.48 -5.91
N SER A 49 1.09 6.73 -5.59
CA SER A 49 0.59 7.38 -4.38
C SER A 49 -0.93 7.53 -4.39
N ASP A 50 -1.52 8.02 -5.48
CA ASP A 50 -2.97 8.20 -5.62
C ASP A 50 -3.69 6.85 -5.48
N HIS A 51 -3.16 5.78 -6.08
CA HIS A 51 -3.71 4.43 -5.99
C HIS A 51 -3.67 3.90 -4.55
N LEU A 52 -2.52 3.98 -3.87
CA LEU A 52 -2.40 3.50 -2.49
C LEU A 52 -3.34 4.24 -1.54
N TRP A 53 -3.50 5.55 -1.71
CA TRP A 53 -4.43 6.34 -0.89
C TRP A 53 -5.90 6.04 -1.21
N SER A 54 -6.23 5.64 -2.44
CA SER A 54 -7.60 5.23 -2.80
C SER A 54 -8.07 3.96 -2.07
N LEU A 55 -7.15 3.16 -1.52
CA LEU A 55 -7.46 1.97 -0.73
C LEU A 55 -7.91 2.32 0.69
N VAL A 56 -7.49 3.47 1.22
CA VAL A 56 -7.79 3.89 2.59
C VAL A 56 -9.24 4.37 2.66
N ASP A 57 -10.02 3.81 3.57
CA ASP A 57 -11.41 4.23 3.77
C ASP A 57 -11.44 5.70 4.25
N THR A 58 -12.34 6.48 3.65
CA THR A 58 -12.52 7.92 3.91
C THR A 58 -13.79 8.21 4.71
N LYS A 59 -14.56 7.17 5.04
CA LYS A 59 -15.73 7.28 5.93
C LYS A 59 -15.28 7.49 7.38
N TRP A 60 -16.01 8.35 8.08
CA TRP A 60 -15.80 8.73 9.48
C TRP A 60 -16.79 8.03 10.40
#